data_AF-A0A2N2B0D9-F1
#
_entry.id   AF-A0A2N2B0D9-F1
#
_cell.length_a   1.000
_cell.length_b   1.000
_cell.length_c   1.000
_cell.angle_alpha   90.00
_cell.angle_beta   90.00
_cell.angle_gamma   90.00
#
_symmetry.space_group_name_H-M   'P 1'
#
loop_
_entity.id
_entity.type
_entity.pdbx_description
1 polymer ?
#
loop_
_entity_poly.entity_id
_entity_poly.type
_entity_poly.pdbx_seq_one_letter_code
_entity_poly.pdbx_strand_id
1 'polypeptide(L)' 'MSTISLRLDDREDELIRRYAAIHNVSVSELIRKAVIDQIESEIDVEIFDKAVAESKATYSLDRVKEELGLK' A
#
# COMPACT_ATOMS: atom_id res chain seq x y z
N MET A 1 -17.57 -0.19 17.81
CA MET A 1 -16.40 -1.03 17.45
C MET A 1 -16.91 -2.19 16.62
N SER A 2 -16.34 -2.41 15.44
CA SER A 2 -16.71 -3.55 14.57
C SER A 2 -15.66 -4.65 14.75
N THR A 3 -16.12 -5.89 14.88
CA THR A 3 -15.25 -7.06 15.07
C THR A 3 -15.21 -7.87 13.78
N ILE A 4 -14.01 -8.30 13.39
CA ILE A 4 -13.81 -9.23 12.27
C ILE A 4 -13.44 -10.58 12.86
N SER A 5 -14.16 -11.63 12.49
CA SER A 5 -13.83 -13.01 12.84
C SER A 5 -13.27 -13.71 11.61
N LEU A 6 -12.04 -14.20 11.70
CA LEU A 6 -11.36 -14.96 10.65
C LEU A 6 -11.21 -16.40 11.11
N ARG A 7 -11.57 -17.34 10.24
CA ARG A 7 -11.30 -18.76 10.44
C ARG A 7 -9.92 -19.05 9.85
N LEU A 8 -9.07 -19.65 10.66
CA LEU A 8 -7.72 -20.05 10.30
C LEU A 8 -7.54 -21.52 10.65
N ASP A 9 -6.68 -22.21 9.93
CA ASP A 9 -6.15 -23.48 10.41
C ASP A 9 -5.05 -23.26 11.48
N ASP A 10 -4.65 -24.33 12.16
CA ASP A 10 -3.68 -24.26 13.25
C ASP A 10 -2.31 -23.71 12.80
N ARG A 11 -1.92 -23.98 11.54
CA ARG A 11 -0.62 -23.54 10.99
C ARG A 11 -0.66 -22.06 10.64
N GLU A 12 -1.75 -21.60 10.03
CA GLU A 12 -1.98 -20.19 9.71
C GLU A 12 -2.02 -19.33 10.98
N ASP A 13 -2.76 -19.76 12.00
CA ASP A 13 -2.84 -19.05 13.29
C ASP A 13 -1.45 -18.94 13.96
N GLU A 14 -0.69 -20.03 13.98
CA GLU A 14 0.67 -20.04 14.54
C GLU A 14 1.60 -19.07 13.78
N LEU A 15 1.59 -19.11 12.44
CA LEU A 15 2.42 -18.25 11.61
C LEU A 15 2.08 -16.77 11.82
N ILE A 16 0.80 -16.42 11.80
CA ILE A 16 0.34 -15.04 11.98
C ILE A 16 0.75 -14.51 13.36
N ARG A 17 0.56 -15.30 14.42
CA ARG A 17 0.95 -14.91 15.79
C ARG A 17 2.45 -14.72 15.94
N ARG A 18 3.25 -15.64 15.40
CA ARG A 18 4.73 -15.55 15.45
C ARG A 18 5.22 -14.33 14.69
N TYR A 19 4.68 -14.06 13.50
CA TYR A 19 5.03 -12.87 12.74
C TYR A 19 4.70 -11.60 13.53
N ALA A 20 3.48 -11.47 14.04
CA ALA A 20 3.08 -10.32 14.84
C ALA A 20 4.00 -10.11 16.06
N ALA A 21 4.38 -11.19 16.75
CA ALA A 21 5.31 -11.15 17.88
C ALA A 21 6.73 -10.68 17.49
N ILE A 22 7.29 -11.19 16.39
CA ILE A 22 8.61 -10.77 15.87
C ILE A 22 8.63 -9.27 15.55
N HIS A 23 7.53 -8.77 15.00
CA HIS A 23 7.38 -7.37 14.63
C HIS A 23 6.85 -6.47 15.76
N ASN A 24 6.65 -7.03 16.96
CA ASN A 24 6.13 -6.33 18.13
C ASN A 24 4.81 -5.56 17.87
N VAL A 25 3.91 -6.17 17.10
CA VAL A 25 2.57 -5.65 16.78
C VAL A 25 1.50 -6.65 17.21
N SER A 26 0.27 -6.17 17.39
CA SER A 26 -0.85 -7.09 17.63
C SER A 26 -1.31 -7.77 16.33
N VAL A 27 -1.90 -8.96 16.43
CA VAL A 27 -2.51 -9.65 15.26
C VAL A 27 -3.57 -8.77 14.59
N SER A 28 -4.38 -8.06 15.39
CA SER A 28 -5.39 -7.13 14.87
C SER A 28 -4.78 -5.94 14.11
N GLU A 29 -3.62 -5.46 14.53
CA GLU A 29 -2.90 -4.40 13.83
C GLU A 29 -2.29 -4.92 12.53
N LEU A 30 -1.66 -6.10 12.57
CA LEU A 30 -1.09 -6.75 11.39
C LEU A 30 -2.15 -6.94 10.30
N ILE A 31 -3.30 -7.53 10.65
CA ILE A 31 -4.39 -7.78 9.70
C ILE A 31 -4.94 -6.46 9.17
N ARG A 32 -5.12 -5.46 10.04
CA ARG A 32 -5.61 -4.14 9.62
C ARG A 32 -4.69 -3.49 8.61
N LYS A 33 -3.37 -3.49 8.88
CA LYS A 33 -2.36 -2.93 7.96
C LYS A 33 -2.39 -3.66 6.63
N ALA A 34 -2.28 -4.98 6.65
CA ALA A 34 -2.29 -5.79 5.42
C ALA A 34 -3.53 -5.55 4.54
N VAL A 35 -4.72 -5.41 5.15
CA VAL A 35 -5.95 -5.12 4.39
C VAL A 35 -5.94 -3.70 3.81
N ILE A 36 -5.48 -2.70 4.56
CA ILE A 36 -5.39 -1.32 4.06
C ILE A 36 -4.35 -1.22 2.95
N ASP A 37 -3.17 -1.81 3.13
CA ASP A 37 -2.10 -1.81 2.14
C ASP A 37 -2.55 -2.44 0.81
N GLN A 38 -3.36 -3.51 0.87
CA GLN A 38 -3.94 -4.14 -0.32
C GLN A 38 -4.94 -3.21 -1.04
N ILE A 39 -5.81 -2.55 -0.28
CA ILE A 39 -6.78 -1.59 -0.84
C ILE A 39 -6.04 -0.41 -1.48
N GLU A 40 -5.03 0.13 -0.82
CA GLU A 40 -4.21 1.23 -1.34
C GLU A 40 -3.49 0.83 -2.61
N SER A 41 -2.92 -0.38 -2.67
CA SER A 41 -2.26 -0.89 -3.87
C SER A 41 -3.18 -0.93 -5.09
N GLU A 42 -4.45 -1.30 -4.92
CA GLU A 42 -5.44 -1.31 -6.00
C GLU A 42 -5.82 0.11 -6.44
N ILE A 43 -5.98 1.03 -5.48
CA ILE A 43 -6.28 2.43 -5.74
C ILE A 43 -5.11 3.12 -6.45
N ASP A 44 -3.88 2.86 -6.04
CA ASP A 44 -2.67 3.47 -6.61
C ASP A 44 -2.52 3.12 -8.09
N VAL A 45 -2.82 1.86 -8.47
CA VAL A 45 -2.82 1.44 -9.88
C VAL A 45 -3.88 2.20 -10.67
N GLU A 46 -5.11 2.30 -10.15
CA GLU A 46 -6.19 3.02 -10.82
C GLU A 46 -5.87 4.51 -11.01
N ILE A 47 -5.28 5.15 -9.99
CA ILE A 47 -4.87 6.56 -10.05
C ILE A 47 -3.74 6.73 -11.07
N PHE A 48 -2.76 5.83 -11.08
CA PHE A 48 -1.67 5.86 -12.04
C PHE A 48 -2.18 5.76 -13.48
N ASP A 49 -3.05 4.80 -13.77
CA ASP A 49 -3.61 4.61 -15.12
C ASP A 49 -4.39 5.84 -15.59
N LYS A 50 -5.18 6.46 -14.69
CA LYS A 50 -5.88 7.72 -14.99
C LYS A 50 -4.91 8.85 -15.28
N ALA A 51 -3.89 9.02 -14.43
CA ALA A 51 -2.89 10.07 -14.61
C ALA A 51 -2.11 9.92 -15.93
N VAL A 52 -1.79 8.69 -16.33
CA VAL A 52 -1.15 8.40 -17.61
C VAL A 52 -2.09 8.69 -18.79
N ALA A 53 -3.36 8.30 -18.70
CA ALA A 53 -4.35 8.56 -19.74
C ALA A 53 -4.64 10.07 -19.91
N GLU A 54 -4.65 10.83 -18.82
CA GLU A 54 -4.85 12.28 -18.82
C GLU A 54 -3.57 13.07 -19.17
N SER A 55 -2.40 12.42 -19.15
CA SER A 55 -1.12 13.06 -19.46
C SER A 55 -1.05 13.46 -20.92
N LYS A 56 -1.13 14.78 -21.17
CA LYS A 56 -1.18 15.35 -22.52
C LYS A 56 0.20 15.51 -23.17
N ALA A 57 1.27 15.51 -22.37
CA ALA A 57 2.62 15.76 -22.85
C ALA A 57 3.66 15.21 -21.86
N THR A 58 4.75 14.67 -22.42
CA THR A 58 5.96 14.38 -21.66
C THR A 58 6.96 15.51 -21.86
N TYR A 59 7.68 15.85 -20.79
CA TYR A 59 8.67 16.92 -20.79
C TYR A 59 10.04 16.31 -20.50
N SER A 60 11.10 16.86 -21.12
CA SER A 60 12.46 16.46 -20.78
C SER A 60 12.82 16.94 -19.37
N LEU A 61 13.67 16.18 -18.69
CA LEU A 61 14.14 16.53 -17.34
C LEU A 61 14.79 17.92 -17.31
N ASP A 62 15.59 18.26 -18.34
CA ASP A 62 16.28 19.55 -18.44
C ASP A 62 15.28 20.71 -18.52
N ARG A 63 14.20 20.57 -19.31
CA ARG A 63 13.16 21.59 -19.43
C ARG A 63 12.42 21.79 -18.11
N VAL A 64 12.07 20.71 -17.41
CA VAL A 64 11.37 20.79 -16.12
C VAL A 64 12.26 21.42 -15.05
N LYS A 65 13.57 21.10 -15.06
CA LYS A 65 14.56 21.70 -14.16
C LYS A 65 14.68 23.21 -14.37
N GLU A 66 14.75 23.66 -15.62
CA GLU A 66 14.75 25.09 -15.98
C GLU A 66 13.45 25.78 -15.51
N GLU A 67 12.27 25.19 -15.78
CA GLU A 67 10.98 25.75 -15.38
C GLU A 67 10.81 25.85 -13.85
N LEU A 68 11.38 24.92 -13.09
CA LEU A 68 11.31 24.89 -11.61
C LEU A 68 12.45 25.65 -10.92
N GLY A 69 13.40 26.23 -11.66
CA GLY A 69 14.55 26.94 -11.11
C GLY A 69 15.57 26.03 -10.39
N LEU A 70 15.56 24.75 -10.71
CA LEU A 70 16.51 23.76 -10.20
C LEU A 70 17.70 23.67 -11.18
N LYS A 71 18.87 24.18 -10.78
CA LYS A 71 20.11 24.03 -11.58
C LYS A 71 20.64 22.60 -11.51
#